data_AF-A0A258JT94-F1
#
_entry.id   AF-A0A258JT94-F1
#
_cell.length_a   1.000
_cell.length_b   1.000
_cell.length_c   1.000
_cell.angle_alpha   90.00
_cell.angle_beta   90.00
_cell.angle_gamma   90.00
#
_symmetry.space_group_name_H-M   'P 1'
#
loop_
_entity.id
_entity.type
_entity.pdbx_description
1 polymer ?
#
loop_
_entity_poly.entity_id
_entity_poly.type
_entity_poly.pdbx_seq_one_letter_code
_entity_poly.pdbx_strand_id
1 'polypeptide(L)' 'MLTRKQYDLLRFIHERLKETGVPPSFDEMKEALDLRSKSGIHRLITAL' A
#
# COMPACT_ATOMS: atom_id res chain seq x y z
N MET A 1 -13.53 2.60 9.28
CA MET A 1 -12.52 3.54 9.81
C MET A 1 -11.15 2.98 9.45
N LEU A 2 -10.26 3.79 8.86
CA LEU A 2 -8.94 3.32 8.43
C LEU A 2 -7.94 3.39 9.58
N THR A 3 -7.11 2.35 9.71
CA THR A 3 -5.88 2.46 10.51
C THR A 3 -4.86 3.37 9.80
N ARG A 4 -3.87 3.89 10.55
CA ARG A 4 -2.82 4.74 9.97
C ARG A 4 -2.10 4.06 8.80
N LYS A 5 -1.74 2.77 8.93
CA LYS A 5 -1.07 2.01 7.87
C LYS A 5 -1.95 1.79 6.64
N GLN A 6 -3.27 1.62 6.81
CA GLN A 6 -4.19 1.53 5.68
C GLN A 6 -4.30 2.86 4.93
N TYR A 7 -4.38 3.97 5.66
CA TYR A 7 -4.36 5.31 5.07
C TYR A 7 -3.06 5.56 4.29
N ASP A 8 -1.90 5.26 4.90
CA ASP A 8 -0.60 5.44 4.28
C ASP A 8 -0.45 4.59 3.00
N LEU A 9 -0.98 3.36 3.00
CA LEU A 9 -1.03 2.49 1.83
C LEU A 9 -1.85 3.09 0.68
N LEU A 10 -3.07 3.56 0.98
CA LEU A 10 -3.94 4.16 -0.03
C LEU A 10 -3.35 5.46 -0.59
N ARG A 11 -2.72 6.29 0.25
CA ARG A 11 -2.00 7.48 -0.20
C ARG A 11 -0.87 7.12 -1.15
N PHE A 12 -0.03 6.13 -0.80
CA PHE A 12 1.06 5.68 -1.66
C PHE A 12 0.56 5.15 -3.00
N ILE A 13 -0.48 4.32 -3.02
CA ILE A 13 -1.09 3.82 -4.25
C ILE A 13 -1.59 4.98 -5.13
N HIS A 14 -2.27 5.96 -4.51
CA HIS A 14 -2.80 7.13 -5.22
C HIS A 14 -1.68 7.98 -5.85
N GLU A 15 -0.60 8.23 -5.11
CA GLU A 15 0.55 9.01 -5.59
C GLU A 15 1.22 8.31 -6.78
N ARG A 16 1.47 6.99 -6.68
CA ARG A 16 2.08 6.21 -7.76
C ARG A 16 1.20 6.15 -9.01
N LEU A 17 -0.10 5.95 -8.85
CA LEU A 17 -1.05 6.01 -9.96
C LEU A 17 -1.04 7.39 -10.64
N LYS A 18 -0.95 8.47 -9.87
CA LYS A 18 -0.92 9.84 -10.41
C LYS A 18 0.39 10.14 -11.17
N GLU A 19 1.51 9.63 -10.67
CA GLU A 19 2.84 9.86 -11.26
C GLU A 19 3.11 9.02 -12.51
N THR A 20 2.77 7.74 -12.47
CA THR A 20 3.19 6.77 -13.50
C THR A 20 2.03 6.22 -14.31
N GLY A 21 0.79 6.43 -13.87
CA GLY A 21 -0.40 5.77 -14.42
C GLY A 21 -0.52 4.29 -14.04
N VAL A 22 0.43 3.74 -13.29
CA VAL A 22 0.51 2.32 -12.94
C VAL A 22 0.53 2.17 -11.41
N PRO A 23 -0.31 1.30 -10.82
CA PRO A 23 -0.31 1.07 -9.39
C PRO A 23 1.00 0.40 -8.96
N PRO A 24 1.49 0.64 -7.73
CA PRO A 24 2.71 -0.01 -7.26
C PRO A 24 2.46 -1.51 -7.08
N SER A 25 3.51 -2.31 -7.25
CA SER A 25 3.53 -3.73 -6.95
C SER A 25 3.48 -4.00 -5.44
N PHE A 26 3.16 -5.24 -5.04
CA PHE A 26 3.15 -5.59 -3.61
C PHE A 26 4.53 -5.53 -2.96
N ASP A 27 5.61 -5.67 -3.73
CA ASP A 27 6.97 -5.46 -3.24
C ASP A 27 7.23 -3.99 -2.95
N GLU A 28 6.89 -3.09 -3.89
CA GLU A 28 7.02 -1.64 -3.69
C GLU A 28 6.19 -1.16 -2.50
N MET A 29 4.95 -1.64 -2.37
CA MET A 29 4.10 -1.28 -1.22
C MET A 29 4.71 -1.79 0.10
N LYS A 30 5.26 -3.02 0.11
CA LYS A 30 5.90 -3.60 1.29
C LYS A 30 7.11 -2.76 1.71
N GLU A 31 7.96 -2.39 0.75
CA GLU A 31 9.14 -1.54 1.00
C GLU A 31 8.73 -0.14 1.47
N ALA A 32 7.76 0.49 0.81
CA ALA A 32 7.29 1.83 1.16
C ALA A 32 6.68 1.94 2.57
N LEU A 33 6.09 0.85 3.08
CA LEU A 33 5.45 0.80 4.39
C LEU A 33 6.28 0.06 5.46
N ASP A 34 7.54 -0.25 5.15
CA ASP A 34 8.46 -1.01 6.02
C ASP A 34 7.81 -2.27 6.60
N LEU A 35 7.25 -3.09 5.73
CA LEU A 35 6.61 -4.35 6.10
C LEU A 35 7.56 -5.53 5.91
N ARG A 36 7.45 -6.51 6.81
CA ARG A 36 8.26 -7.73 6.75
C ARG A 36 7.85 -8.71 5.64
N SER A 37 6.64 -8.57 5.08
CA SER A 37 6.11 -9.52 4.07
C SER A 37 5.01 -8.92 3.19
N LYS A 38 4.83 -9.49 1.99
CA LYS A 38 3.68 -9.22 1.10
C LYS A 38 2.35 -9.55 1.75
N SER A 39 2.30 -10.58 2.60
CA SER A 39 1.09 -10.92 3.36
C SER A 39 0.66 -9.81 4.32
N GLY A 40 1.57 -8.93 4.73
CA GLY A 40 1.23 -7.69 5.44
C GLY A 40 0.34 -6.76 4.60
N ILE A 41 0.65 -6.61 3.30
CA ILE A 41 -0.13 -5.81 2.36
C ILE A 41 -1.52 -6.40 2.16
N HIS A 42 -1.62 -7.72 1.91
CA HIS A 42 -2.91 -8.39 1.79
C HIS A 42 -3.83 -8.13 2.99
N ARG A 43 -3.30 -8.24 4.23
CA ARG A 43 -4.09 -7.97 5.44
C ARG A 43 -4.57 -6.52 5.54
N LEU A 44 -3.77 -5.55 5.09
CA LEU A 44 -4.16 -4.14 5.08
C LEU A 44 -5.29 -3.87 4.07
N ILE A 45 -5.24 -4.53 2.89
CA ILE A 45 -6.20 -4.34 1.80
C ILE A 45 -7.51 -5.10 2.05
N THR A 46 -7.47 -6.37 2.47
CA THR A 46 -8.68 -7.18 2.69
C THR A 46 -9.57 -6.65 3.81
N ALA A 47 -9.02 -5.82 4.70
CA ALA A 47 -9.76 -5.16 5.78
C ALA A 47 -10.37 -3.81 5.39
N LEU A 48 -10.39 -3.46 4.10
CA LEU A 48 -11.07 -2.30 3.51
C LEU A 48 -12.43 -2.72 2.94
#